data_AF-A0AAU5PTC8-F1
#
_entry.id   AF-A0AAU5PTC8-F1
#
_cell.length_a   1.000
_cell.length_b   1.000
_cell.length_c   1.000
_cell.angle_alpha   90.00
_cell.angle_beta   90.00
_cell.angle_gamma   90.00
#
_symmetry.space_group_name_H-M   'P 1'
#
loop_
_entity.id
_entity.type
_entity.pdbx_description
1 polymer ?
#
loop_
_entity_poly.entity_id
_entity_poly.type
_entity_poly.pdbx_seq_one_letter_code
_entity_poly.pdbx_strand_id
1 'polypeptide(L)'
;MVMVKHLPRDGAVQRELHGEAAEWSVTDHLLAATVDHLAVANWMFACVNTGEDDDPPEAPAPVPRPGGSADEDGAEEADGRGDVSVAADEGPSHHALARFFG
;
A
#
# COMPACT_ATOMS: atom_id res chain seq x y z
N MET A 1 17.72 11.02 32.95
CA MET A 1 16.99 11.23 31.67
C MET A 1 16.05 10.05 31.46
N VAL A 2 14.87 10.05 32.09
CA VAL A 2 13.95 8.88 32.14
C VAL A 2 12.64 9.14 31.42
N MET A 3 12.21 10.40 31.28
CA MET A 3 10.94 10.74 30.62
C MET A 3 10.90 10.42 29.12
N VAL A 4 12.04 10.52 28.41
CA VAL A 4 12.10 10.25 26.96
C VAL A 4 11.87 8.76 26.65
N LYS A 5 12.29 7.85 27.53
CA LYS A 5 12.13 6.39 27.32
C LYS A 5 10.70 5.87 27.52
N HIS A 6 9.87 6.59 28.26
CA HIS A 6 8.51 6.17 28.60
C HIS A 6 7.43 7.05 27.97
N LEU A 7 7.83 7.90 27.01
CA LEU A 7 6.86 8.73 26.31
C LEU A 7 5.91 7.84 25.49
N PRO A 8 4.59 8.11 25.50
CA PRO A 8 3.63 7.39 24.68
C PRO A 8 4.05 7.36 23.20
N ARG A 9 3.88 6.21 22.55
CA ARG A 9 4.36 5.94 21.18
C ARG A 9 3.70 6.87 20.16
N ASP A 10 2.51 7.36 20.47
CA ASP A 10 1.65 8.28 19.72
C ASP A 10 1.86 9.77 20.06
N GLY A 11 2.76 10.08 21.01
CA GLY A 11 3.03 11.44 21.46
C GLY A 11 3.69 12.32 20.39
N ALA A 12 3.44 13.63 20.45
CA ALA A 12 3.92 14.60 19.46
C ALA A 12 5.44 14.54 19.20
N VAL A 13 6.25 14.28 20.23
CA VAL A 13 7.71 14.12 20.10
C VAL A 13 8.08 12.87 19.31
N GLN A 14 7.34 11.76 19.45
CA GLN A 14 7.59 10.54 18.69
C GLN A 14 7.20 10.70 17.23
N ARG A 15 6.10 11.42 16.95
CA ARG A 15 5.71 11.83 15.59
C ARG A 15 6.75 12.73 14.93
N GLU A 16 7.30 13.70 15.66
CA GLU A 16 8.36 14.56 15.16
C GLU A 16 9.67 13.78 14.91
N LEU A 17 9.98 12.77 15.73
CA LEU A 17 11.22 12.00 15.64
C LEU A 17 11.16 10.83 14.63
N HIS A 18 10.00 10.21 14.46
CA HIS A 18 9.82 8.98 13.68
C HIS A 18 8.83 9.11 12.51
N GLY A 19 8.17 10.27 12.35
CA GLY A 19 7.30 10.55 11.22
C GLY A 19 6.16 9.55 11.08
N GLU A 20 5.98 9.03 9.87
CA GLU A 20 4.95 8.04 9.50
C GLU A 20 5.03 6.75 10.35
N ALA A 21 6.24 6.35 10.76
CA ALA A 21 6.48 5.19 11.63
C ALA A 21 6.01 5.39 13.09
N ALA A 22 5.66 6.62 13.46
CA ALA A 22 5.02 6.92 14.74
C ALA A 22 3.50 6.71 14.70
N GLU A 23 2.89 6.81 13.51
CA GLU A 23 1.45 6.64 13.35
C GLU A 23 1.10 5.17 13.15
N TRP A 24 1.81 4.48 12.26
CA TRP A 24 1.69 3.04 12.07
C TRP A 24 3.02 2.34 12.37
N SER A 25 2.92 1.22 13.08
CA SER A 25 4.03 0.30 13.20
C SER A 25 4.17 -0.55 11.93
N VAL A 26 5.34 -1.18 11.74
CA VAL A 26 5.55 -2.15 10.65
C VAL A 26 4.49 -3.24 10.66
N THR A 27 4.05 -3.70 11.84
CA THR A 27 2.97 -4.69 11.97
C THR A 27 1.65 -4.16 11.43
N ASP A 28 1.33 -2.88 11.66
CA ASP A 28 0.10 -2.26 11.16
C ASP A 28 0.09 -2.18 9.63
N HIS A 29 1.22 -1.79 9.03
CA HIS A 29 1.38 -1.80 7.57
C HIS A 29 1.22 -3.21 6.98
N LEU A 30 1.86 -4.22 7.59
CA LEU A 30 1.79 -5.60 7.10
C LEU A 30 0.39 -6.18 7.26
N LEU A 31 -0.30 -5.87 8.37
CA LEU A 31 -1.66 -6.33 8.61
C LEU A 31 -2.64 -5.67 7.63
N ALA A 32 -2.51 -4.37 7.39
CA ALA A 32 -3.33 -3.67 6.40
C ALA A 32 -3.13 -4.27 4.99
N ALA A 33 -1.88 -4.53 4.58
CA ALA A 33 -1.61 -5.19 3.30
C ALA A 33 -2.21 -6.61 3.22
N THR A 34 -2.15 -7.36 4.32
CA THR A 34 -2.76 -8.70 4.41
C THR A 34 -4.28 -8.63 4.23
N VAL A 35 -4.93 -7.65 4.89
CA VAL A 35 -6.38 -7.43 4.77
C VAL A 35 -6.77 -7.06 3.35
N ASP A 36 -6.03 -6.16 2.70
CA ASP A 36 -6.31 -5.74 1.33
C ASP A 36 -6.22 -6.92 0.36
N HIS A 37 -5.14 -7.70 0.44
CA HIS A 37 -4.96 -8.87 -0.43
C HIS A 37 -6.01 -9.95 -0.17
N LEU A 38 -6.42 -10.15 1.09
CA LEU A 38 -7.49 -11.09 1.41
C LEU A 38 -8.84 -10.62 0.87
N ALA A 39 -9.14 -9.32 0.97
CA ALA A 39 -10.36 -8.75 0.42
C ALA A 39 -10.42 -8.94 -1.10
N VAL A 40 -9.32 -8.64 -1.80
CA VAL A 40 -9.22 -8.85 -3.26
C VAL A 40 -9.36 -10.33 -3.62
N ALA A 41 -8.72 -11.25 -2.90
CA ALA A 41 -8.83 -12.68 -3.16
C ALA A 41 -10.27 -13.19 -2.97
N ASN A 42 -10.95 -12.73 -1.92
CA ASN A 42 -12.34 -13.08 -1.66
C ASN A 42 -13.29 -12.49 -2.71
N TRP A 43 -13.01 -11.27 -3.17
CA TRP A 43 -13.76 -10.65 -4.27
C TRP A 43 -13.59 -11.42 -5.58
N MET A 44 -12.36 -11.78 -5.96
CA MET A 44 -12.11 -12.62 -7.14
C MET A 44 -12.85 -13.96 -7.03
N PHE A 45 -12.85 -14.56 -5.85
CA PHE A 45 -13.61 -15.77 -5.59
C PHE A 45 -15.12 -15.54 -5.75
N ALA A 46 -15.66 -14.46 -5.21
CA ALA A 46 -17.06 -14.11 -5.35
C ALA A 46 -17.46 -13.87 -6.81
N CYS A 47 -16.65 -13.15 -7.60
CA CYS A 47 -16.87 -12.95 -9.04
C CYS A 47 -16.99 -14.27 -9.80
N VAL A 48 -16.11 -15.24 -9.53
CA VAL A 48 -16.15 -16.57 -10.18
C VAL A 48 -17.39 -17.38 -9.78
N ASN A 49 -17.94 -17.14 -8.60
CA ASN A 49 -19.12 -17.84 -8.08
C ASN A 49 -20.43 -17.05 -8.28
N THR A 50 -20.37 -15.89 -8.93
CA THR A 50 -21.55 -15.10 -9.29
C THR A 50 -22.19 -15.70 -10.54
N GLY A 51 -23.53 -15.74 -10.59
CA GLY A 51 -24.26 -16.28 -11.73
C GLY A 51 -23.96 -15.50 -13.01
N GLU A 52 -24.09 -16.15 -14.18
CA GLU A 52 -23.79 -15.53 -15.49
C GLU A 52 -24.70 -14.32 -15.79
N ASP A 53 -25.90 -14.30 -15.20
CA ASP A 53 -26.89 -13.22 -15.34
C ASP A 53 -26.89 -12.23 -14.15
N ASP A 54 -26.06 -12.47 -13.14
CA ASP A 54 -26.00 -11.63 -11.93
C ASP A 54 -24.88 -10.58 -12.06
N ASP A 55 -25.11 -9.40 -11.50
CA ASP A 55 -24.09 -8.35 -11.47
C ASP A 55 -22.90 -8.78 -10.58
N PRO A 56 -21.64 -8.63 -11.06
CA PRO A 56 -20.47 -8.90 -10.25
C PRO A 56 -20.43 -8.04 -8.98
N PRO A 57 -19.88 -8.56 -7.87
CA PRO A 57 -19.74 -7.79 -6.65
C PRO A 57 -18.80 -6.60 -6.85
N GLU A 58 -19.01 -5.53 -6.08
CA GLU A 58 -18.16 -4.33 -6.10
C GLU A 58 -16.73 -4.66 -5.62
N ALA A 59 -15.74 -4.02 -6.25
CA ALA A 59 -14.35 -4.19 -5.89
C ALA A 59 -14.08 -3.62 -4.47
N PRO A 60 -13.27 -4.30 -3.64
CA PRO A 60 -13.00 -3.86 -2.29
C PRO A 60 -12.05 -2.66 -2.27
N ALA A 61 -12.33 -1.67 -1.41
CA ALA A 61 -11.43 -0.56 -1.15
C ALA A 61 -10.28 -0.98 -0.21
N PRO A 62 -9.04 -0.50 -0.44
CA PRO A 62 -7.93 -0.73 0.48
C PRO A 62 -8.13 -0.07 1.85
N VAL A 63 -7.49 -0.60 2.88
CA VAL A 63 -7.48 0.02 4.21
C VAL A 63 -6.82 1.42 4.14
N PRO A 64 -7.42 2.48 4.67
CA PRO A 64 -6.83 3.82 4.62
C PRO A 64 -5.47 3.86 5.34
N ARG A 65 -4.43 4.35 4.66
CA ARG A 65 -3.06 4.46 5.20
C ARG A 65 -2.83 5.87 5.76
N PRO A 66 -2.11 6.04 6.88
CA PRO A 66 -1.63 7.36 7.31
C PRO A 66 -0.62 7.89 6.29
N GLY A 67 -0.60 9.20 6.06
CA GLY A 67 0.38 9.86 5.18
C GLY A 67 0.09 9.81 3.68
N GLY A 68 -0.78 8.92 3.21
CA GLY A 68 -1.24 8.86 1.82
C GLY A 68 -2.68 9.33 1.68
N SER A 69 -2.96 10.11 0.64
CA SER A 69 -4.32 10.30 0.13
C SER A 69 -4.93 8.91 -0.02
N ALA A 70 -6.11 8.67 0.54
CA ALA A 70 -6.89 7.52 0.09
C ALA A 70 -6.93 7.62 -1.43
N ASP A 71 -6.37 6.64 -2.15
CA ASP A 71 -6.47 6.61 -3.59
C ASP A 71 -7.97 6.48 -3.91
N GLU A 72 -8.62 7.63 -4.07
CA GLU A 72 -9.98 7.78 -4.58
C GLU A 72 -10.06 7.38 -6.06
N ASP A 73 -8.95 6.90 -6.65
CA ASP A 73 -8.85 6.36 -8.01
C ASP A 73 -9.16 4.85 -8.10
N GLY A 74 -9.81 4.27 -7.09
CA GLY A 74 -10.34 2.90 -7.16
C GLY A 74 -11.67 2.78 -7.92
N ALA A 75 -12.27 3.92 -8.33
CA ALA A 75 -13.65 4.00 -8.78
C ALA A 75 -13.86 4.75 -10.10
N GLU A 76 -12.87 4.91 -10.99
CA GLU A 76 -13.13 5.38 -12.35
C GLU A 76 -12.35 4.59 -13.42
N GLU A 77 -13.12 4.01 -14.35
CA GLU A 77 -12.77 3.65 -15.73
C GLU A 77 -11.89 2.42 -16.00
N ALA A 78 -12.56 1.26 -16.06
CA ALA A 78 -12.19 0.19 -16.98
C ALA A 78 -12.63 0.53 -18.42
N ASP A 79 -11.92 1.41 -19.13
CA ASP A 79 -11.81 1.36 -20.59
C ASP A 79 -10.63 2.22 -21.07
N GLY A 80 -9.92 1.75 -22.09
CA GLY A 80 -8.88 2.54 -22.73
C GLY A 80 -7.47 2.04 -22.49
N ARG A 81 -7.03 1.19 -23.41
CA ARG A 81 -5.64 0.87 -23.72
C ARG A 81 -4.77 2.14 -23.76
N GLY A 82 -4.17 2.49 -22.62
CA GLY A 82 -3.19 3.57 -22.48
C GLY A 82 -1.78 3.05 -22.67
N ASP A 83 -1.15 3.52 -23.75
CA ASP A 83 0.28 3.42 -24.02
C ASP A 83 1.10 3.99 -22.85
N VAL A 84 1.65 3.10 -22.02
CA VAL A 84 2.65 3.50 -21.01
C VAL A 84 3.98 3.59 -21.75
N SER A 85 4.28 4.77 -22.29
CA SER A 85 5.64 5.07 -22.74
C SER A 85 6.54 5.13 -21.51
N VAL A 86 7.11 3.99 -21.13
CA VAL A 86 8.18 3.91 -20.14
C VAL A 86 9.37 4.63 -20.76
N ALA A 87 9.60 5.88 -20.35
CA ALA A 87 10.86 6.54 -20.61
C ALA A 87 11.95 5.64 -20.03
N ALA A 88 12.80 5.10 -20.91
CA ALA A 88 13.90 4.24 -20.55
C ALA A 88 14.94 5.05 -19.77
N ASP A 89 14.74 5.15 -18.46
CA ASP A 89 15.81 5.49 -17.53
C ASP A 89 16.66 4.22 -17.37
N GLU A 90 17.85 4.28 -17.94
CA GLU A 90 18.79 3.18 -18.06
C GLU A 90 19.13 2.64 -16.66
N GLY A 91 18.72 1.40 -16.38
CA GLY A 91 18.88 0.78 -15.06
C GLY A 91 20.33 0.79 -14.55
N PRO A 92 20.54 0.70 -13.22
CA PRO A 92 21.87 0.87 -12.62
C PRO A 92 22.89 -0.09 -13.22
N SER A 93 24.01 0.48 -13.70
CA SER A 93 25.05 -0.28 -14.39
C SER A 93 25.62 -1.42 -13.53
N HIS A 94 26.16 -2.45 -14.18
CA HIS A 94 26.75 -3.62 -13.53
C HIS A 94 27.80 -3.25 -12.46
N HIS A 95 28.56 -2.17 -12.67
CA HIS A 95 29.55 -1.68 -11.70
C HIS A 95 28.88 -1.06 -10.45
N ALA A 96 27.70 -0.45 -10.60
CA ALA A 96 26.94 0.09 -9.47
C ALA A 96 26.40 -1.02 -8.57
N LEU A 97 25.94 -2.13 -9.15
CA LEU A 97 25.47 -3.30 -8.40
C LEU A 97 26.61 -3.97 -7.61
N ALA A 98 27.79 -4.13 -8.23
CA ALA A 98 28.94 -4.74 -7.56
C ALA A 98 29.42 -3.95 -6.33
N ARG A 99 29.27 -2.61 -6.34
CA ARG A 99 29.61 -1.76 -5.19
C ARG A 99 28.56 -1.81 -4.08
N PHE A 100 27.30 -2.12 -4.41
CA PHE A 100 26.21 -2.16 -3.43
C PHE A 100 26.23 -3.46 -2.60
N PHE A 101 26.61 -4.58 -3.20
CA PHE A 101 26.61 -5.91 -2.56
C PHE A 101 27.99 -6.42 -2.08
N GLY A 102 29.06 -5.65 -2.32
CA GLY A 102 30.41 -5.95 -1.82
C GLY A 102 30.74 -5.15 -0.56
#